data_AF-A0A5Q0GPK3-F1
#
_entry.id   AF-A0A5Q0GPK3-F1
#
_cell.length_a   1.000
_cell.length_b   1.000
_cell.length_c   1.000
_cell.angle_alpha   90.00
_cell.angle_beta   90.00
_cell.angle_gamma   90.00
#
_symmetry.space_group_name_H-M   'P 1'
#
loop_
_entity.id
_entity.type
_entity.pdbx_description
1 polymer ?
#
loop_
_entity_poly.entity_id
_entity_poly.type
_entity_poly.pdbx_seq_one_letter_code
_entity_poly.pdbx_strand_id
1 'polypeptide(L)' 'MGLDACDGDGNMYSKEDIQAMLDSMNVSDVLKIMSQICYEKAEILRSDWQDIETARAWEKVGRAVGKIKIKTELY' A
#
# COMPACT_ATOMS: atom_id res chain seq x y z
N MET A 1 31.10 -23.47 -10.26
CA MET A 1 31.08 -22.02 -9.99
C MET A 1 30.13 -21.43 -11.02
N GLY A 2 28.84 -21.25 -10.76
CA GLY A 2 28.20 -20.81 -9.53
C GLY A 2 27.85 -19.35 -9.72
N LEU A 3 26.60 -19.07 -10.09
CA LEU A 3 25.84 -17.83 -9.84
C LEU A 3 24.37 -18.15 -10.15
N ASP A 4 23.75 -18.93 -9.27
CA ASP A 4 22.33 -18.76 -8.98
C ASP A 4 22.16 -17.35 -8.41
N ALA A 5 21.73 -16.41 -9.24
CA ALA A 5 21.37 -15.07 -8.82
C ALA A 5 19.85 -14.96 -8.80
N CYS A 6 19.32 -15.29 -7.61
CA CYS A 6 18.16 -14.76 -6.92
C CYS A 6 17.01 -14.16 -7.75
N ASP A 7 15.84 -14.78 -7.59
CA ASP A 7 14.55 -14.12 -7.32
C ASP A 7 14.24 -12.85 -8.10
N GLY A 8 13.68 -13.05 -9.28
CA GLY A 8 12.85 -12.06 -9.95
C GLY A 8 11.38 -12.47 -9.89
N ASP A 9 10.88 -12.90 -8.72
CA ASP A 9 9.43 -13.04 -8.50
C ASP A 9 8.85 -11.62 -8.49
N GLY A 10 8.60 -11.11 -9.69
CA GLY A 10 7.75 -9.96 -9.92
C GLY A 10 6.33 -10.37 -9.56
N ASN A 11 6.05 -10.55 -8.27
CA ASN A 11 4.72 -10.80 -7.77
C ASN A 11 3.91 -9.51 -7.92
N MET A 12 3.51 -9.25 -9.16
CA MET A 12 2.48 -8.30 -9.49
C MET A 12 1.19 -8.98 -8.99
N TYR A 13 0.86 -8.76 -7.72
CA TYR A 13 -0.32 -9.32 -7.08
C TYR A 13 -1.49 -9.23 -8.06
N SER A 14 -2.00 -10.38 -8.47
CA SER A 14 -3.12 -10.43 -9.39
C SER A 14 -4.33 -9.85 -8.67
N LYS A 15 -5.31 -9.35 -9.43
CA LYS A 15 -6.56 -8.86 -8.82
C LYS A 15 -7.17 -9.92 -7.89
N GLU A 16 -7.00 -11.19 -8.23
CA GLU A 16 -7.41 -12.35 -7.46
C GLU A 16 -6.69 -12.47 -6.10
N ASP A 17 -5.38 -12.16 -6.03
CA ASP A 17 -4.63 -12.17 -4.77
C ASP A 17 -5.11 -11.06 -3.83
N ILE A 18 -5.37 -9.88 -4.39
CA ILE A 18 -5.95 -8.76 -3.64
C ILE A 18 -7.37 -9.13 -3.16
N GLN A 19 -8.15 -9.83 -3.99
CA GLN A 19 -9.47 -10.32 -3.62
C GLN A 19 -9.39 -11.36 -2.49
N ALA A 20 -8.48 -12.33 -2.58
CA ALA A 20 -8.26 -13.32 -1.53
C ALA A 20 -7.81 -12.68 -0.21
N MET A 21 -6.97 -11.64 -0.27
CA MET A 21 -6.63 -10.85 0.91
C MET A 21 -7.85 -10.14 1.50
N LEU A 22 -8.72 -9.54 0.68
CA LEU A 22 -9.97 -8.90 1.10
C LEU A 22 -11.03 -9.90 1.61
N ASP A 23 -11.01 -11.15 1.15
CA ASP A 23 -11.84 -12.22 1.70
C ASP A 23 -11.32 -12.67 3.08
N SER A 24 -9.99 -12.63 3.28
CA SER A 24 -9.36 -13.01 4.56
C SER A 24 -9.30 -11.87 5.60
N MET A 25 -9.38 -10.62 5.16
CA MET A 25 -9.27 -9.42 6.00
C MET A 25 -10.40 -8.44 5.72
N ASN A 26 -10.90 -7.77 6.76
CA ASN A 26 -11.88 -6.71 6.57
C ASN A 26 -11.29 -5.59 5.70
N VAL A 27 -12.09 -5.05 4.77
CA VAL A 27 -11.72 -3.90 3.93
C VAL A 27 -11.19 -2.73 4.79
N SER A 28 -11.71 -2.58 6.01
CA SER A 28 -11.20 -1.60 6.98
C SER A 28 -9.71 -1.78 7.31
N ASP A 29 -9.27 -3.03 7.50
CA ASP A 29 -7.87 -3.34 7.81
C ASP A 29 -6.98 -3.21 6.56
N VAL A 30 -7.48 -3.59 5.39
CA VAL A 30 -6.76 -3.35 4.12
C VAL A 30 -6.54 -1.84 3.89
N LEU A 31 -7.54 -1.01 4.15
CA LEU A 31 -7.39 0.45 4.03
C LEU A 31 -6.38 1.01 5.05
N LYS A 32 -6.30 0.47 6.27
CA LYS A 32 -5.26 0.86 7.23
C LYS A 32 -3.87 0.52 6.72
N ILE A 33 -3.67 -0.68 6.17
CA ILE A 33 -2.39 -1.11 5.60
C ILE A 33 -2.01 -0.22 4.42
N MET A 34 -2.95 0.05 3.51
CA MET A 34 -2.74 0.96 2.38
C MET A 34 -2.37 2.38 2.83
N SER A 35 -3.00 2.88 3.91
CA SER A 35 -2.65 4.17 4.50
C SER A 35 -1.22 4.18 5.02
N GLN A 36 -0.75 3.11 5.68
CA GLN A 36 0.62 3.01 6.21
C GLN A 36 1.65 2.99 5.09
N ILE A 37 1.43 2.16 4.06
CA ILE A 37 2.30 2.09 2.88
C ILE A 37 2.46 3.46 2.22
N CYS A 38 1.39 4.27 2.16
CA CYS A 38 1.46 5.62 1.61
C CYS A 38 2.39 6.54 2.42
N TYR A 39 2.39 6.44 3.75
CA TYR A 39 3.29 7.21 4.61
C TYR A 39 4.74 6.74 4.47
N GLU A 40 4.98 5.43 4.43
CA GLU A 40 6.32 4.87 4.23
C GLU A 40 6.90 5.27 2.86
N LYS A 41 6.09 5.19 1.79
CA LYS A 41 6.49 5.66 0.46
C LYS A 41 6.82 7.15 0.47
N ALA A 42 6.04 7.97 1.15
CA ALA A 42 6.33 9.40 1.26
C ALA A 42 7.65 9.68 1.99
N GLU A 43 7.97 8.91 3.04
CA GLU A 43 9.21 9.06 3.78
C GLU A 43 10.44 8.65 2.95
N ILE A 44 10.35 7.55 2.20
CA ILE A 44 11.38 7.12 1.24
C ILE A 44 11.58 8.18 0.16
N LEU A 45 10.49 8.70 -0.43
CA LEU A 45 10.59 9.74 -1.46
C LEU A 45 11.26 11.01 -0.95
N ARG A 46 10.99 11.37 0.31
CA ARG A 46 11.60 12.54 0.95
C ARG A 46 13.08 12.33 1.27
N SER A 47 13.44 11.15 1.77
CA SER A 47 14.79 10.85 2.27
C SER A 47 15.75 10.46 1.14
N ASP A 48 15.33 9.54 0.27
CA ASP A 48 16.20 8.96 -0.75
C ASP A 48 16.16 9.75 -2.06
N TRP A 49 14.98 10.19 -2.49
CA TRP A 49 14.79 10.79 -3.83
C TRP A 49 14.72 12.32 -3.77
N GLN A 50 14.66 12.89 -2.57
CA GLN A 50 14.49 14.34 -2.30
C GLN A 50 13.25 14.94 -3.00
N ASP A 51 12.29 14.10 -3.37
CA ASP A 51 11.09 14.51 -4.09
C ASP A 51 9.98 14.85 -3.09
N ILE A 52 10.04 16.08 -2.61
CA ILE A 52 9.13 16.61 -1.59
C ILE A 52 7.70 16.73 -2.14
N GLU A 53 7.54 17.04 -3.43
CA GLU A 53 6.21 17.21 -4.05
C GLU A 53 5.49 15.88 -4.17
N THR A 54 6.18 14.85 -4.67
CA THR A 54 5.63 13.49 -4.77
C THR A 54 5.41 12.92 -3.36
N ALA A 55 6.34 13.11 -2.42
CA ALA A 55 6.14 12.71 -1.02
C ALA A 55 4.87 13.32 -0.40
N ARG A 56 4.62 14.61 -0.61
CA ARG A 56 3.40 15.28 -0.13
C ARG A 56 2.13 14.71 -0.77
N ALA A 57 2.18 14.33 -2.06
CA ALA A 57 1.05 13.69 -2.72
C ALA A 57 0.73 12.33 -2.06
N TRP A 58 1.74 11.52 -1.76
CA TRP A 58 1.58 10.25 -1.05
C TRP A 58 1.01 10.44 0.37
N GLU A 59 1.50 11.40 1.15
CA GLU A 59 0.94 11.70 2.48
C GLU A 59 -0.53 12.13 2.41
N LYS A 60 -0.89 12.94 1.39
CA LYS A 60 -2.26 13.40 1.19
C LYS A 60 -3.19 12.24 0.86
N VAL A 61 -2.75 11.31 0.02
CA VAL A 61 -3.48 10.10 -0.33
C VAL A 61 -3.59 9.18 0.88
N GLY A 62 -2.49 8.90 1.58
CA GLY A 62 -2.47 8.09 2.80
C GLY A 62 -3.46 8.62 3.84
N ARG A 63 -3.47 9.95 4.05
CA ARG A 63 -4.43 10.60 4.96
C ARG A 63 -5.88 10.43 4.52
N ALA A 64 -6.15 10.51 3.22
CA ALA A 64 -7.50 10.31 2.69
C ALA A 64 -7.96 8.87 2.90
N VAL A 65 -7.10 7.91 2.56
CA VAL A 65 -7.33 6.46 2.71
C VAL A 65 -7.59 6.09 4.18
N GLY A 66 -6.75 6.56 5.11
CA GLY A 66 -6.93 6.29 6.54
C GLY A 66 -8.17 6.95 7.16
N LYS A 67 -8.77 7.94 6.49
CA LYS A 67 -10.03 8.59 6.91
C LYS A 67 -11.28 7.95 6.32
N ILE A 68 -11.14 7.00 5.40
CA ILE A 68 -12.29 6.30 4.83
C ILE A 68 -12.97 5.54 5.96
N LYS A 69 -14.10 6.06 6.42
CA LYS A 69 -14.99 5.35 7.33
C LYS A 69 -15.86 4.44 6.48
N ILE A 70 -15.64 3.14 6.58
CA ILE A 70 -16.58 2.17 6.04
C ILE A 70 -17.82 2.23 6.94
N LYS A 71 -18.83 2.97 6.48
CA LYS A 71 -20.17 2.87 7.04
C LYS A 71 -20.71 1.51 6.62
N THR A 72 -20.67 0.55 7.53
CA THR A 72 -21.54 -0.61 7.42
C THR A 72 -22.94 -0.08 7.79
N GLU A 73 -23.66 0.45 6.81
CA GLU A 73 -25.12 0.49 6.90
C GLU A 73 -25.59 -0.91 6.46
N LEU A 74 -25.35 -1.88 7.34
CA LEU A 74 -26.09 -3.13 7.31
C LEU A 74 -27.43 -2.81 7.97
N TYR A 75 -28.46 -2.78 7.12
CA TYR A 75 -29.90 -2.94 7.37
C TYR A 75 -30.37 -2.92 8.84
#